data_AF-A0A6L4WNC4-F1
#
_entry.id   AF-A0A6L4WNC4-F1
#
_cell.length_a   1.000
_cell.length_b   1.000
_cell.length_c   1.000
_cell.angle_alpha   90.00
_cell.angle_beta   90.00
_cell.angle_gamma   90.00
#
_symmetry.space_group_name_H-M   'P 1'
#
loop_
_entity.id
_entity.type
_entity.pdbx_description
1 polymer ?
#
loop_
_entity_poly.entity_id
_entity_poly.type
_entity_poly.pdbx_seq_one_letter_code
_entity_poly.pdbx_strand_id
1 'polypeptide(L)'
;MSGIEYKITDYKSAFNCFVERFLKDRKSIFRLNDNDIILTTESINYLMDNFVNNGYTGDVSFEEKVKHQLENKSSDTNILKNVMEVLVTVIWLWRIPPFNAKNRGKYIEDLLKSLEYENEILIDIDNPFFNEFVGFASTGTYYNTNKPMEIAYIIKFLKGYLEEKDKEAIEILKSDNFNGKMQFTTTKDYSYQDKKSKTNAQLSNKPDTSHDKPRTVSIHNALLHLFDSLNYEPILSNDHKGKIEKAFSKIFNIDEKDIDMALKEIKEKLKNLDLENTRQDLHFFYSDNIKNIWSGGLDFESKNMILHGAPGTGKTYMTEETIISRKLIEKNSEYELVQFHPSYGYEDFIEGIKPTGIEKGQMKFELKNGVFKQMCIDAFAELKKGNDYEQYSPKTFYFIADEINRAELSRVFGELLLCLEDDKRLKFVNGKLQGTKVKTPNSSLWDDTHAVIIEEDGNKYFGVPENIYFIGTMNDIDRSVDSFDMALRRRFVWKHYRCDYDVIYNQYKDNENVDAYIKVCEKLNEHIISSKGFNLSDAYELGQSYFMKLKTIKQTELNRVWLEHISPILKEYLRAEYSDKEIQNHLDKSKEIFTLPKVKNNDTNS
;
A
#
# COMPACT_ATOMS: atom_id res chain seq x y z
N MET A 1 -14.66 47.34 -16.11
CA MET A 1 -13.23 46.96 -16.13
C MET A 1 -13.18 45.45 -16.15
N SER A 2 -12.42 44.89 -17.10
CA SER A 2 -12.37 43.47 -17.46
C SER A 2 -12.22 42.56 -16.25
N GLY A 3 -13.24 41.76 -15.96
CA GLY A 3 -13.18 40.69 -14.96
C GLY A 3 -12.09 39.71 -15.35
N ILE A 4 -11.20 39.39 -14.42
CA ILE A 4 -10.23 38.32 -14.58
C ILE A 4 -11.05 37.03 -14.66
N GLU A 5 -11.11 36.42 -15.85
CA GLU A 5 -11.79 35.14 -16.03
C GLU A 5 -10.88 34.03 -15.49
N TYR A 6 -11.09 33.63 -14.23
CA TYR A 6 -10.37 32.50 -13.63
C TYR A 6 -10.90 31.19 -14.23
N LYS A 7 -10.20 30.66 -15.23
CA LYS A 7 -10.54 29.38 -15.86
C LYS A 7 -9.97 28.22 -15.04
N ILE A 8 -10.74 27.75 -14.06
CA ILE A 8 -10.36 26.62 -13.19
C ILE A 8 -11.08 25.35 -13.67
N THR A 9 -10.31 24.42 -14.23
CA THR A 9 -10.79 23.15 -14.78
C THR A 9 -10.13 21.91 -14.17
N ASP A 10 -8.98 22.09 -13.51
CA ASP A 10 -8.20 21.04 -12.85
C ASP A 10 -7.43 21.62 -11.66
N TYR A 11 -6.75 20.76 -10.89
CA TYR A 11 -6.00 21.21 -9.71
C TYR A 11 -4.84 22.16 -10.07
N LYS A 12 -4.26 22.06 -11.29
CA LYS A 12 -3.14 22.90 -11.72
C LYS A 12 -3.60 24.32 -11.99
N SER A 13 -4.68 24.47 -12.76
CA SER A 13 -5.32 25.75 -13.02
C SER A 13 -5.86 26.39 -11.74
N ALA A 14 -6.45 25.60 -10.83
CA ALA A 14 -6.85 26.06 -9.51
C ALA A 14 -5.67 26.64 -8.71
N PHE A 15 -4.56 25.91 -8.67
CA PHE A 15 -3.35 26.34 -7.95
C PHE A 15 -2.70 27.56 -8.59
N ASN A 16 -2.61 27.63 -9.92
CA ASN A 16 -2.06 28.79 -10.64
C ASN A 16 -2.89 30.05 -10.36
N CYS A 17 -4.22 29.96 -10.41
CA CYS A 17 -5.11 31.07 -10.04
C CYS A 17 -4.91 31.48 -8.57
N PHE A 18 -4.68 30.52 -7.67
CA PHE A 18 -4.36 30.79 -6.27
C PHE A 18 -3.02 31.54 -6.13
N VAL A 19 -1.98 31.14 -6.86
CA VAL A 19 -0.68 31.81 -6.83
C VAL A 19 -0.81 33.27 -7.28
N GLU A 20 -1.49 33.52 -8.42
CA GLU A 20 -1.67 34.89 -8.90
C GLU A 20 -2.52 35.72 -7.93
N ARG A 21 -3.67 35.22 -7.52
CA ARG A 21 -4.64 36.01 -6.74
C ARG A 21 -4.27 36.14 -5.26
N PHE A 22 -3.91 35.03 -4.61
CA PHE A 22 -3.70 35.01 -3.17
C PHE A 22 -2.24 35.28 -2.79
N LEU A 23 -1.26 34.70 -3.49
CA LEU A 23 0.14 34.92 -3.13
C LEU A 23 0.70 36.24 -3.70
N LYS A 24 0.52 36.50 -5.00
CA LYS A 24 1.06 37.71 -5.65
C LYS A 24 0.20 38.94 -5.35
N ASP A 25 -1.10 38.87 -5.66
CA ASP A 25 -2.01 40.01 -5.47
C ASP A 25 -2.44 40.20 -4.01
N ARG A 26 -2.24 39.19 -3.15
CA ARG A 26 -2.60 39.20 -1.71
C ARG A 26 -4.10 39.37 -1.45
N LYS A 27 -4.94 39.01 -2.42
CA LYS A 27 -6.40 39.18 -2.40
C LYS A 27 -7.12 37.88 -2.05
N SER A 28 -8.37 38.04 -1.63
CA SER A 28 -9.27 36.93 -1.28
C SER A 28 -9.63 36.05 -2.46
N ILE A 29 -9.51 34.73 -2.33
CA ILE A 29 -10.06 33.78 -3.31
C ILE A 29 -11.60 33.62 -3.21
N PHE A 30 -12.24 34.22 -2.22
CA PHE A 30 -13.69 34.13 -1.97
C PHE A 30 -14.46 35.34 -2.49
N ARG A 31 -13.89 36.53 -2.26
CA ARG A 31 -14.41 37.84 -2.69
C ARG A 31 -13.67 38.31 -3.94
N LEU A 32 -14.12 37.90 -5.13
CA LEU A 32 -13.45 38.14 -6.41
C LEU A 32 -13.55 39.59 -6.88
N ASN A 33 -14.68 40.23 -6.57
CA ASN A 33 -14.94 41.63 -6.90
C ASN A 33 -14.25 42.62 -5.94
N ASP A 34 -13.68 42.12 -4.85
CA ASP A 34 -12.99 42.90 -3.83
C ASP A 34 -11.49 43.06 -4.14
N ASN A 35 -10.94 44.21 -3.77
CA ASN A 35 -9.53 44.57 -3.94
C ASN A 35 -8.76 44.67 -2.61
N ASP A 36 -9.39 44.36 -1.48
CA ASP A 36 -8.75 44.31 -0.17
C ASP A 36 -7.53 43.37 -0.17
N ILE A 37 -6.45 43.86 0.45
CA ILE A 37 -5.26 43.05 0.75
C ILE A 37 -5.53 42.29 2.04
N ILE A 38 -5.68 40.97 1.94
CA ILE A 38 -5.97 40.09 3.09
C ILE A 38 -4.73 39.35 3.61
N LEU A 39 -3.80 39.02 2.71
CA LEU A 39 -2.55 38.36 3.06
C LEU A 39 -1.54 39.42 3.50
N THR A 40 -1.44 39.62 4.81
CA THR A 40 -0.59 40.65 5.42
C THR A 40 0.34 40.02 6.46
N THR A 41 1.44 40.71 6.77
CA THR A 41 2.34 40.29 7.84
C THR A 41 1.63 40.23 9.20
N GLU A 42 0.65 41.11 9.42
CA GLU A 42 -0.14 41.13 10.65
C GLU A 42 -1.08 39.91 10.76
N SER A 43 -1.85 39.61 9.70
CA SER A 43 -2.75 38.45 9.71
C SER A 43 -1.99 37.13 9.84
N ILE A 44 -0.82 37.01 9.22
CA ILE A 44 0.04 35.82 9.35
C ILE A 44 0.70 35.74 10.73
N ASN A 45 1.23 36.83 11.28
CA ASN A 45 1.81 36.80 12.64
C ASN A 45 0.75 36.48 13.69
N TYR A 46 -0.48 36.97 13.52
CA TYR A 46 -1.58 36.62 14.40
C TYR A 46 -1.87 35.11 14.38
N LEU A 47 -1.88 34.48 13.19
CA LEU A 47 -2.02 33.02 13.07
C LEU A 47 -0.81 32.28 13.66
N MET A 48 0.40 32.78 13.47
CA MET A 48 1.59 32.19 14.09
C MET A 48 1.49 32.21 15.62
N ASP A 49 1.10 33.34 16.21
CA ASP A 49 1.08 33.52 17.65
C ASP A 49 -0.09 32.80 18.33
N ASN A 50 -1.26 32.77 17.68
CA ASN A 50 -2.48 32.26 18.29
C ASN A 50 -2.87 30.86 17.83
N PHE A 51 -2.46 30.44 16.63
CA PHE A 51 -2.72 29.09 16.12
C PHE A 51 -1.50 28.18 16.20
N VAL A 52 -0.36 28.59 15.63
CA VAL A 52 0.83 27.72 15.49
C VAL A 52 1.60 27.56 16.81
N ASN A 53 1.90 28.67 17.48
CA ASN A 53 2.69 28.73 18.71
C ASN A 53 1.83 28.59 19.98
N ASN A 54 0.50 28.58 19.83
CA ASN A 54 -0.46 28.53 20.92
C ASN A 54 -1.61 27.57 20.58
N GLY A 55 -1.23 26.36 20.20
CA GLY A 55 -2.06 25.27 19.73
C GLY A 55 -2.92 24.64 20.82
N TYR A 56 -4.17 24.25 20.47
CA TYR A 56 -5.07 23.54 21.38
C TYR A 56 -5.23 22.07 20.94
N THR A 57 -5.21 21.14 21.90
CA THR A 57 -5.43 19.69 21.67
C THR A 57 -6.66 19.19 22.45
N GLY A 58 -6.94 17.88 22.37
CA GLY A 58 -8.02 17.25 23.15
C GLY A 58 -9.26 16.81 22.35
N ASP A 59 -10.30 16.39 23.06
CA ASP A 59 -11.45 15.63 22.53
C ASP A 59 -12.50 16.47 21.76
N VAL A 60 -12.27 17.77 21.55
CA VAL A 60 -13.20 18.68 20.82
C VAL A 60 -12.89 18.78 19.31
N SER A 61 -13.85 19.28 18.53
CA SER A 61 -13.70 19.40 17.08
C SER A 61 -12.56 20.36 16.68
N PHE A 62 -12.07 20.25 15.44
CA PHE A 62 -11.02 21.15 14.95
C PHE A 62 -11.51 22.60 14.92
N GLU A 63 -12.75 22.79 14.50
CA GLU A 63 -13.42 24.08 14.36
C GLU A 63 -13.62 24.74 15.73
N GLU A 64 -14.02 23.98 16.75
CA GLU A 64 -14.14 24.47 18.14
C GLU A 64 -12.78 24.89 18.73
N LYS A 65 -11.67 24.23 18.35
CA LYS A 65 -10.32 24.63 18.77
C LYS A 65 -9.94 25.95 18.14
N VAL A 66 -10.08 26.05 16.81
CA VAL A 66 -9.77 27.26 16.05
C VAL A 66 -10.54 28.47 16.59
N LYS A 67 -11.84 28.32 16.81
CA LYS A 67 -12.69 29.39 17.36
C LYS A 67 -12.10 29.96 18.65
N HIS A 68 -11.86 29.11 19.65
CA HIS A 68 -11.29 29.56 20.92
C HIS A 68 -9.82 30.04 20.85
N GLN A 69 -9.06 29.56 19.87
CA GLN A 69 -7.69 30.02 19.66
C GLN A 69 -7.65 31.45 19.10
N LEU A 70 -8.65 31.83 18.29
CA LEU A 70 -8.66 33.09 17.57
C LEU A 70 -9.63 34.14 18.16
N GLU A 71 -10.60 33.73 18.97
CA GLU A 71 -11.55 34.60 19.66
C GLU A 71 -10.90 35.48 20.76
N ASN A 72 -11.37 36.73 20.86
CA ASN A 72 -11.08 37.67 21.96
C ASN A 72 -9.60 38.05 22.16
N LYS A 73 -8.76 37.92 21.11
CA LYS A 73 -7.32 38.25 21.18
C LYS A 73 -6.94 39.53 20.42
N SER A 74 -7.86 40.15 19.67
CA SER A 74 -7.71 41.49 19.08
C SER A 74 -8.99 42.31 19.25
N SER A 75 -8.85 43.61 19.48
CA SER A 75 -9.96 44.58 19.48
C SER A 75 -10.31 45.08 18.07
N ASP A 76 -9.51 44.74 17.06
CA ASP A 76 -9.73 45.13 15.66
C ASP A 76 -10.46 44.02 14.91
N THR A 77 -11.71 44.28 14.56
CA THR A 77 -12.60 43.37 13.83
C THR A 77 -12.15 43.12 12.39
N ASN A 78 -11.46 44.08 11.75
CA ASN A 78 -10.99 43.92 10.37
C ASN A 78 -9.78 42.98 10.31
N ILE A 79 -8.88 43.06 11.29
CA ILE A 79 -7.75 42.14 11.39
C ILE A 79 -8.25 40.71 11.61
N LEU A 80 -9.23 40.51 12.52
CA LEU A 80 -9.83 39.20 12.77
C LEU A 80 -10.49 38.61 11.52
N LYS A 81 -11.22 39.43 10.76
CA LYS A 81 -11.80 39.01 9.48
C LYS A 81 -10.72 38.53 8.50
N ASN A 82 -9.66 39.30 8.31
CA ASN A 82 -8.55 38.93 7.43
C ASN A 82 -7.83 37.65 7.90
N VAL A 83 -7.61 37.51 9.21
CA VAL A 83 -7.04 36.30 9.82
C VAL A 83 -7.87 35.07 9.50
N MET A 84 -9.19 35.15 9.68
CA MET A 84 -10.10 34.03 9.40
C MET A 84 -10.14 33.71 7.92
N GLU A 85 -10.18 34.72 7.06
CA GLU A 85 -10.19 34.53 5.61
C GLU A 85 -8.88 33.89 5.09
N VAL A 86 -7.73 34.29 5.64
CA VAL A 86 -6.44 33.64 5.38
C VAL A 86 -6.44 32.19 5.85
N LEU A 87 -6.95 31.90 7.06
CA LEU A 87 -7.02 30.53 7.57
C LEU A 87 -7.89 29.63 6.70
N VAL A 88 -9.07 30.11 6.31
CA VAL A 88 -10.00 29.35 5.46
C VAL A 88 -9.39 29.15 4.05
N THR A 89 -8.64 30.13 3.55
CA THR A 89 -7.87 30.00 2.30
C THR A 89 -6.75 28.94 2.42
N VAL A 90 -6.05 28.90 3.55
CA VAL A 90 -5.06 27.84 3.85
C VAL A 90 -5.71 26.45 3.87
N ILE A 91 -6.90 26.34 4.46
CA ILE A 91 -7.65 25.07 4.50
C ILE A 91 -8.11 24.65 3.09
N TRP A 92 -8.50 25.61 2.25
CA TRP A 92 -8.80 25.35 0.84
C TRP A 92 -7.57 24.80 0.11
N LEU A 93 -6.38 25.38 0.31
CA LEU A 93 -5.12 24.87 -0.27
C LEU A 93 -4.79 23.45 0.21
N TRP A 94 -4.97 23.18 1.51
CA TRP A 94 -4.81 21.83 2.09
C TRP A 94 -5.76 20.79 1.49
N ARG A 95 -6.88 21.22 0.88
CA ARG A 95 -7.85 20.34 0.19
C ARG A 95 -7.59 20.17 -1.31
N ILE A 96 -6.56 20.78 -1.89
CA ILE A 96 -6.19 20.54 -3.29
C ILE A 96 -5.68 19.10 -3.50
N PRO A 97 -4.74 18.56 -2.69
CA PRO A 97 -4.12 17.27 -2.99
C PRO A 97 -5.06 16.04 -3.04
N PRO A 98 -6.01 15.82 -2.09
CA PRO A 98 -6.78 14.58 -2.04
C PRO A 98 -7.73 14.35 -3.24
N PHE A 99 -7.76 13.13 -3.80
CA PHE A 99 -8.73 12.75 -4.85
C PHE A 99 -10.18 12.76 -4.40
N ASN A 100 -10.42 12.31 -3.17
CA ASN A 100 -11.74 12.13 -2.60
C ASN A 100 -12.32 13.42 -2.01
N ALA A 101 -11.57 14.54 -2.07
CA ALA A 101 -12.06 15.84 -1.64
C ALA A 101 -13.10 16.36 -2.64
N LYS A 102 -14.38 16.11 -2.33
CA LYS A 102 -15.56 16.62 -3.07
C LYS A 102 -16.21 17.79 -2.36
N ASN A 103 -17.05 18.54 -3.07
CA ASN A 103 -17.87 19.64 -2.55
C ASN A 103 -17.03 20.70 -1.82
N ARG A 104 -15.99 21.21 -2.48
CA ARG A 104 -15.03 22.15 -1.84
C ARG A 104 -15.71 23.44 -1.40
N GLY A 105 -16.63 23.98 -2.21
CA GLY A 105 -17.44 25.16 -1.86
C GLY A 105 -18.26 24.94 -0.59
N LYS A 106 -19.12 23.91 -0.60
CA LYS A 106 -19.95 23.57 0.55
C LYS A 106 -19.15 23.34 1.82
N TYR A 107 -18.00 22.67 1.74
CA TYR A 107 -17.15 22.49 2.92
C TYR A 107 -16.66 23.82 3.51
N ILE A 108 -16.30 24.78 2.66
CA ILE A 108 -15.85 26.08 3.10
C ILE A 108 -17.01 26.91 3.66
N GLU A 109 -18.20 26.81 3.07
CA GLU A 109 -19.43 27.39 3.63
C GLU A 109 -19.76 26.82 5.02
N ASP A 110 -19.75 25.49 5.15
CA ASP A 110 -20.00 24.80 6.42
C ASP A 110 -18.93 25.16 7.47
N LEU A 111 -17.67 25.32 7.04
CA LEU A 111 -16.58 25.76 7.90
C LEU A 111 -16.78 27.20 8.38
N LEU A 112 -17.10 28.14 7.49
CA LEU A 112 -17.38 29.54 7.86
C LEU A 112 -18.54 29.61 8.86
N LYS A 113 -19.60 28.83 8.63
CA LYS A 113 -20.74 28.72 9.55
C LYS A 113 -20.34 28.17 10.92
N SER A 114 -19.51 27.12 10.95
CA SER A 114 -19.02 26.54 12.21
C SER A 114 -18.13 27.49 13.01
N LEU A 115 -17.47 28.42 12.31
CA LEU A 115 -16.61 29.43 12.91
C LEU A 115 -17.38 30.73 13.26
N GLU A 116 -18.65 30.85 12.88
CA GLU A 116 -19.49 32.06 13.04
C GLU A 116 -18.98 33.26 12.23
N TYR A 117 -18.52 33.02 10.99
CA TYR A 117 -18.04 34.04 10.05
C TYR A 117 -18.81 34.05 8.71
N GLU A 118 -19.95 33.35 8.62
CA GLU A 118 -20.74 33.22 7.39
C GLU A 118 -21.35 34.56 6.90
N ASN A 119 -21.53 35.53 7.80
CA ASN A 119 -22.08 36.85 7.46
C ASN A 119 -20.97 37.87 7.14
N GLU A 120 -19.75 37.62 7.61
CA GLU A 120 -18.59 38.49 7.54
C GLU A 120 -17.75 38.22 6.28
N ILE A 121 -17.65 36.95 5.89
CA ILE A 121 -16.89 36.48 4.73
C ILE A 121 -17.87 35.92 3.71
N LEU A 122 -18.32 36.79 2.80
CA LEU A 122 -19.24 36.41 1.73
C LEU A 122 -18.47 35.75 0.58
N ILE A 123 -18.95 34.60 0.12
CA ILE A 123 -18.45 33.91 -1.06
C ILE A 123 -19.22 34.42 -2.28
N ASP A 124 -18.48 34.88 -3.29
CA ASP A 124 -19.09 35.29 -4.56
C ASP A 124 -19.83 34.11 -5.22
N ILE A 125 -21.01 34.39 -5.79
CA ILE A 125 -21.80 33.42 -6.54
C ILE A 125 -21.00 32.96 -7.77
N ASP A 126 -21.09 31.67 -8.09
CA ASP A 126 -20.38 31.04 -9.21
C ASP A 126 -18.85 31.20 -9.14
N ASN A 127 -18.29 31.29 -7.93
CA ASN A 127 -16.85 31.47 -7.75
C ASN A 127 -16.06 30.24 -8.25
N PRO A 128 -15.19 30.40 -9.28
CA PRO A 128 -14.48 29.30 -9.93
C PRO A 128 -13.48 28.54 -9.04
N PHE A 129 -13.03 29.12 -7.91
CA PHE A 129 -12.19 28.40 -6.94
C PHE A 129 -12.93 27.24 -6.26
N PHE A 130 -14.25 27.19 -6.41
CA PHE A 130 -15.11 26.12 -5.90
C PHE A 130 -15.66 25.21 -6.99
N ASN A 131 -15.19 25.35 -8.24
CA ASN A 131 -15.43 24.35 -9.27
C ASN A 131 -14.91 22.99 -8.80
N GLU A 132 -15.66 21.93 -9.10
CA GLU A 132 -15.22 20.57 -8.76
C GLU A 132 -14.11 20.11 -9.70
N PHE A 133 -13.01 19.63 -9.12
CA PHE A 133 -11.89 19.01 -9.83
C PHE A 133 -11.30 17.89 -8.98
N VAL A 134 -10.65 16.94 -9.66
CA VAL A 134 -9.96 15.83 -9.01
C VAL A 134 -8.60 16.32 -8.50
N GLY A 135 -8.26 15.97 -7.25
CA GLY A 135 -6.94 16.21 -6.69
C GLY A 135 -5.85 15.39 -7.38
N PHE A 136 -4.62 15.41 -6.84
CA PHE A 136 -3.47 14.75 -7.47
C PHE A 136 -2.79 13.70 -6.58
N ALA A 137 -3.27 13.46 -5.36
CA ALA A 137 -2.66 12.48 -4.48
C ALA A 137 -3.66 11.70 -3.61
N SER A 138 -3.26 10.46 -3.28
CA SER A 138 -3.94 9.66 -2.27
C SER A 138 -3.50 10.15 -0.90
N THR A 139 -4.45 10.27 0.02
CA THR A 139 -4.17 10.70 1.39
C THR A 139 -4.41 9.54 2.35
N GLY A 140 -3.39 9.18 3.12
CA GLY A 140 -3.53 8.21 4.20
C GLY A 140 -4.25 8.82 5.41
N THR A 141 -4.64 7.97 6.37
CA THR A 141 -5.25 8.39 7.64
C THR A 141 -4.39 9.43 8.38
N TYR A 142 -3.06 9.33 8.27
CA TYR A 142 -2.11 10.27 8.83
C TYR A 142 -2.32 11.71 8.34
N TYR A 143 -2.58 11.93 7.04
CA TYR A 143 -2.80 13.26 6.46
C TYR A 143 -3.96 14.00 7.13
N ASN A 144 -5.08 13.29 7.30
CA ASN A 144 -6.30 13.84 7.91
C ASN A 144 -6.16 13.98 9.42
N THR A 145 -5.54 12.99 10.08
CA THR A 145 -5.32 13.01 11.54
C THR A 145 -4.36 14.14 11.95
N ASN A 146 -3.42 14.48 11.08
CA ASN A 146 -2.41 15.52 11.31
C ASN A 146 -2.83 16.91 10.77
N LYS A 147 -4.11 17.12 10.41
CA LYS A 147 -4.64 18.36 9.82
C LYS A 147 -4.10 19.66 10.45
N PRO A 148 -4.05 19.83 11.80
CA PRO A 148 -3.52 21.06 12.39
C PRO A 148 -2.06 21.35 12.02
N MET A 149 -1.21 20.33 11.98
CA MET A 149 0.21 20.46 11.60
C MET A 149 0.37 20.81 10.13
N GLU A 150 -0.44 20.19 9.26
CA GLU A 150 -0.43 20.47 7.82
C GLU A 150 -0.82 21.95 7.56
N ILE A 151 -1.86 22.44 8.23
CA ILE A 151 -2.29 23.85 8.16
C ILE A 151 -1.21 24.79 8.73
N ALA A 152 -0.64 24.44 9.89
CA ALA A 152 0.42 25.23 10.52
C ALA A 152 1.65 25.36 9.62
N TYR A 153 1.99 24.32 8.87
CA TYR A 153 3.09 24.36 7.91
C TYR A 153 2.83 25.35 6.76
N ILE A 154 1.60 25.36 6.20
CA ILE A 154 1.24 26.34 5.17
C ILE A 154 1.34 27.77 5.73
N ILE A 155 0.86 28.02 6.95
CA ILE A 155 0.96 29.34 7.59
C ILE A 155 2.43 29.75 7.76
N LYS A 156 3.28 28.84 8.21
CA LYS A 156 4.74 29.06 8.31
C LYS A 156 5.34 29.39 6.92
N PHE A 157 4.91 28.69 5.88
CA PHE A 157 5.33 28.96 4.50
C PHE A 157 4.90 30.36 4.03
N LEU A 158 3.65 30.76 4.28
CA LEU A 158 3.16 32.10 3.95
C LEU A 158 3.93 33.19 4.69
N LYS A 159 4.34 32.94 5.94
CA LYS A 159 5.23 33.85 6.68
C LYS A 159 6.57 34.01 5.98
N GLY A 160 7.25 32.91 5.67
CA GLY A 160 8.52 32.93 4.94
C GLY A 160 8.39 33.64 3.59
N TYR A 161 7.30 33.39 2.86
CA TYR A 161 7.00 34.04 1.58
C TYR A 161 6.84 35.57 1.69
N LEU A 162 6.24 36.07 2.78
CA LEU A 162 6.10 37.51 3.01
C LEU A 162 7.42 38.18 3.46
N GLU A 163 8.28 37.43 4.15
CA GLU A 163 9.58 37.89 4.65
C GLU A 163 10.67 37.89 3.56
N GLU A 164 10.70 36.85 2.72
CA GLU A 164 11.71 36.63 1.67
C GLU A 164 11.25 37.13 0.29
N LYS A 165 11.02 38.44 0.17
CA LYS A 165 10.39 39.07 -1.02
C LYS A 165 11.10 38.84 -2.36
N ASP A 166 12.39 38.54 -2.35
CA ASP A 166 13.21 38.36 -3.55
C ASP A 166 13.35 36.90 -4.00
N LYS A 167 12.81 35.94 -3.22
CA LYS A 167 12.91 34.51 -3.53
C LYS A 167 11.64 33.96 -4.14
N GLU A 168 11.81 33.00 -5.05
CA GLU A 168 10.67 32.23 -5.54
C GLU A 168 10.14 31.30 -4.45
N ALA A 169 8.83 31.04 -4.46
CA ALA A 169 8.17 30.16 -3.48
C ALA A 169 8.84 28.77 -3.38
N ILE A 170 9.32 28.23 -4.50
CA ILE A 170 10.01 26.94 -4.55
C ILE A 170 11.37 26.98 -3.82
N GLU A 171 12.09 28.10 -3.87
CA GLU A 171 13.38 28.27 -3.19
C GLU A 171 13.20 28.33 -1.68
N ILE A 172 12.12 28.98 -1.22
CA ILE A 172 11.74 29.02 0.20
C ILE A 172 11.47 27.60 0.71
N LEU A 173 10.68 26.83 -0.03
CA LEU A 173 10.36 25.44 0.31
C LEU A 173 11.59 24.52 0.34
N LYS A 174 12.62 24.80 -0.46
CA LYS A 174 13.88 24.03 -0.51
C LYS A 174 14.89 24.44 0.57
N SER A 175 14.67 25.54 1.27
CA SER A 175 15.62 26.02 2.28
C SER A 175 15.62 25.14 3.55
N ASP A 176 16.72 25.16 4.29
CA ASP A 176 16.89 24.36 5.52
C ASP A 176 15.78 24.59 6.57
N ASN A 177 15.18 25.78 6.55
CA ASN A 177 14.10 26.18 7.45
C ASN A 177 12.74 25.52 7.10
N PHE A 178 12.61 24.93 5.92
CA PHE A 178 11.40 24.33 5.34
C PHE A 178 11.61 22.87 4.92
N ASN A 179 12.28 22.09 5.77
CA ASN A 179 12.55 20.66 5.57
C ASN A 179 11.33 19.72 5.78
N GLY A 180 10.10 20.20 5.59
CA GLY A 180 8.89 19.40 5.78
C GLY A 180 8.61 18.96 7.21
N LYS A 181 9.27 19.55 8.22
CA LYS A 181 8.96 19.34 9.63
C LYS A 181 8.21 20.53 10.20
N MET A 182 7.20 20.22 11.01
CA MET A 182 6.42 21.21 11.74
C MET A 182 6.33 20.84 13.21
N GLN A 183 6.44 21.85 14.07
CA GLN A 183 6.12 21.72 15.49
C GLN A 183 4.94 22.64 15.78
N PHE A 184 3.86 22.05 16.27
CA PHE A 184 2.70 22.74 16.81
C PHE A 184 2.87 22.77 18.32
N THR A 185 2.91 23.96 18.92
CA THR A 185 3.18 24.10 20.35
C THR A 185 1.86 24.06 21.10
N THR A 186 1.63 23.03 21.91
CA THR A 186 0.37 22.87 22.63
C THR A 186 0.43 23.62 23.95
N THR A 187 -0.53 24.53 24.17
CA THR A 187 -0.59 25.33 25.40
C THR A 187 -1.81 25.00 26.25
N LYS A 188 -2.85 24.44 25.65
CA LYS A 188 -4.12 24.07 26.31
C LYS A 188 -4.64 22.74 25.76
N ASP A 189 -5.34 22.00 26.62
CA ASP A 189 -5.93 20.70 26.27
C ASP A 189 -7.40 20.65 26.69
N TYR A 190 -8.27 20.15 25.82
CA TYR A 190 -9.71 20.07 26.02
C TYR A 190 -10.16 18.65 26.36
N SER A 191 -11.06 18.55 27.32
CA SER A 191 -11.76 17.30 27.60
C SER A 191 -13.24 17.55 27.86
N TYR A 192 -14.09 16.62 27.44
CA TYR A 192 -15.50 16.63 27.84
C TYR A 192 -15.64 16.13 29.27
N GLN A 193 -16.48 16.79 30.06
CA GLN A 193 -16.81 16.35 31.42
C GLN A 193 -17.40 14.92 31.43
N ASP A 194 -18.25 14.62 30.44
CA ASP A 194 -18.75 13.26 30.18
C ASP A 194 -18.33 12.82 28.78
N LYS A 195 -17.39 11.87 28.72
CA LYS A 195 -16.87 11.30 27.47
C LYS A 195 -17.90 10.52 26.67
N LYS A 196 -18.99 10.03 27.30
CA LYS A 196 -20.04 9.26 26.61
C LYS A 196 -21.06 10.16 25.93
N SER A 197 -21.45 11.26 26.56
CA SER A 197 -22.42 12.22 26.01
C SER A 197 -21.79 13.31 25.15
N LYS A 198 -20.46 13.55 25.28
CA LYS A 198 -19.73 14.66 24.64
C LYS A 198 -20.37 16.03 24.93
N THR A 199 -20.82 16.24 26.16
CA THR A 199 -21.41 17.51 26.61
C THR A 199 -20.45 18.26 27.53
N ASN A 200 -20.38 19.59 27.37
CA ASN A 200 -19.59 20.52 28.18
C ASN A 200 -18.07 20.24 28.16
N ALA A 201 -17.37 20.79 27.16
CA ALA A 201 -15.92 20.76 27.10
C ALA A 201 -15.28 21.74 28.11
N GLN A 202 -14.20 21.31 28.75
CA GLN A 202 -13.41 22.14 29.66
C GLN A 202 -11.96 22.27 29.18
N LEU A 203 -11.38 23.46 29.34
CA LEU A 203 -9.95 23.67 29.15
C LEU A 203 -9.16 23.30 30.40
N SER A 204 -8.09 22.54 30.18
CA SER A 204 -6.99 22.38 31.11
C SER A 204 -5.85 23.35 30.79
N ASN A 205 -5.30 23.99 31.83
CA ASN A 205 -4.04 24.73 31.76
C ASN A 205 -2.81 23.81 31.93
N LYS A 206 -3.01 22.49 32.00
CA LYS A 206 -1.98 21.46 31.96
C LYS A 206 -2.15 20.67 30.66
N PRO A 207 -1.62 21.16 29.53
CA PRO A 207 -1.79 20.49 28.25
C PRO A 207 -1.04 19.16 28.18
N ASP A 208 -1.55 18.23 27.36
CA ASP A 208 -0.78 17.07 26.95
C ASP A 208 0.25 17.48 25.87
N THR A 209 1.49 17.74 26.32
CA THR A 209 2.62 18.08 25.47
C THR A 209 3.35 16.84 24.94
N SER A 210 2.88 15.61 25.23
CA SER A 210 3.53 14.38 24.76
C SER A 210 3.59 14.32 23.22
N HIS A 211 2.71 15.09 22.56
CA HIS A 211 2.56 15.20 21.13
C HIS A 211 3.31 16.39 20.49
N ASP A 212 3.96 17.26 21.28
CA ASP A 212 4.62 18.51 20.84
C ASP A 212 6.00 18.28 20.19
N LYS A 213 6.22 17.08 19.66
CA LYS A 213 7.44 16.76 18.93
C LYS A 213 7.30 17.22 17.48
N PRO A 214 8.38 17.69 16.84
CA PRO A 214 8.37 17.97 15.41
C PRO A 214 7.89 16.75 14.63
N ARG A 215 6.87 16.94 13.77
CA ARG A 215 6.31 15.92 12.89
C ARG A 215 6.60 16.25 11.44
N THR A 216 6.83 15.21 10.66
CA THR A 216 6.84 15.33 9.21
C THR A 216 5.42 15.62 8.71
N VAL A 217 5.29 16.61 7.84
CA VAL A 217 4.03 16.99 7.20
C VAL A 217 4.05 16.61 5.72
N SER A 218 2.89 16.19 5.24
CA SER A 218 2.71 15.70 3.87
C SER A 218 2.52 16.84 2.87
N ILE A 219 1.97 17.98 3.33
CA ILE A 219 1.72 19.16 2.52
C ILE A 219 3.00 19.78 1.98
N HIS A 220 4.15 19.55 2.61
CA HIS A 220 5.43 19.99 2.06
C HIS A 220 5.69 19.38 0.69
N ASN A 221 5.55 18.07 0.55
CA ASN A 221 5.67 17.37 -0.74
C ASN A 221 4.58 17.83 -1.73
N ALA A 222 3.37 18.11 -1.23
CA ALA A 222 2.30 18.66 -2.06
C ALA A 222 2.69 20.02 -2.67
N LEU A 223 3.22 20.93 -1.86
CA LEU A 223 3.62 22.27 -2.29
C LEU A 223 4.80 22.19 -3.26
N LEU A 224 5.80 21.34 -2.99
CA LEU A 224 6.89 21.09 -3.94
C LEU A 224 6.37 20.66 -5.31
N HIS A 225 5.43 19.70 -5.37
CA HIS A 225 4.79 19.27 -6.61
C HIS A 225 3.96 20.38 -7.28
N LEU A 226 3.19 21.13 -6.50
CA LEU A 226 2.34 22.19 -7.02
C LEU A 226 3.15 23.34 -7.64
N PHE A 227 4.27 23.72 -7.02
CA PHE A 227 5.17 24.74 -7.54
C PHE A 227 6.14 24.23 -8.62
N ASP A 228 6.52 22.95 -8.61
CA ASP A 228 7.48 22.36 -9.55
C ASP A 228 7.14 20.90 -9.90
N SER A 229 6.05 20.73 -10.65
CA SER A 229 5.55 19.40 -11.07
C SER A 229 6.47 18.64 -12.04
N LEU A 230 7.55 19.28 -12.53
CA LEU A 230 8.53 18.66 -13.41
C LEU A 230 9.61 17.90 -12.65
N ASN A 231 9.96 18.37 -11.45
CA ASN A 231 11.00 17.74 -10.62
C ASN A 231 10.43 16.99 -9.42
N TYR A 232 9.20 17.29 -9.00
CA TYR A 232 8.58 16.64 -7.85
C TYR A 232 7.37 15.81 -8.28
N GLU A 233 7.41 14.54 -7.95
CA GLU A 233 6.30 13.62 -8.21
C GLU A 233 5.12 13.87 -7.27
N PRO A 234 3.88 13.58 -7.69
CA PRO A 234 2.67 13.75 -6.88
C PRO A 234 2.55 12.68 -5.76
N ILE A 235 3.56 12.59 -4.89
CA ILE A 235 3.69 11.61 -3.81
C ILE A 235 3.81 12.36 -2.50
N LEU A 236 2.78 12.27 -1.66
CA LEU A 236 2.73 12.98 -0.38
C LEU A 236 3.57 12.29 0.71
N SER A 237 3.58 10.96 0.72
CA SER A 237 4.22 10.17 1.77
C SER A 237 5.73 10.02 1.51
N ASN A 238 6.56 10.50 2.45
CA ASN A 238 8.01 10.26 2.42
C ASN A 238 8.36 8.77 2.55
N ASP A 239 7.54 7.99 3.27
CA ASP A 239 7.71 6.54 3.34
C ASP A 239 7.50 5.88 1.97
N HIS A 240 6.49 6.32 1.20
CA HIS A 240 6.28 5.81 -0.15
C HIS A 240 7.43 6.20 -1.07
N LYS A 241 7.91 7.45 -1.01
CA LYS A 241 9.10 7.88 -1.77
C LYS A 241 10.28 6.94 -1.48
N GLY A 242 10.54 6.64 -0.19
CA GLY A 242 11.65 5.77 0.23
C GLY A 242 11.48 4.32 -0.22
N LYS A 243 10.26 3.79 -0.17
CA LYS A 243 9.96 2.44 -0.65
C LYS A 243 10.16 2.32 -2.17
N ILE A 244 9.70 3.31 -2.92
CA ILE A 244 9.86 3.36 -4.38
C ILE A 244 11.35 3.44 -4.74
N GLU A 245 12.07 4.39 -4.14
CA GLU A 245 13.52 4.55 -4.35
C GLU A 245 14.23 3.23 -4.06
N LYS A 246 14.07 2.67 -2.86
CA LYS A 246 14.73 1.42 -2.47
C LYS A 246 14.43 0.25 -3.42
N ALA A 247 13.18 0.13 -3.89
CA ALA A 247 12.76 -0.96 -4.75
C ALA A 247 13.36 -0.87 -6.15
N PHE A 248 13.35 0.33 -6.75
CA PHE A 248 13.75 0.50 -8.14
C PHE A 248 15.21 0.92 -8.33
N SER A 249 15.83 1.60 -7.36
CA SER A 249 17.25 1.95 -7.45
C SER A 249 18.13 0.72 -7.57
N LYS A 250 17.76 -0.37 -6.89
CA LYS A 250 18.45 -1.67 -7.04
C LYS A 250 18.24 -2.29 -8.42
N ILE A 251 17.03 -2.22 -8.96
CA ILE A 251 16.67 -2.80 -10.28
C ILE A 251 17.39 -2.05 -11.40
N PHE A 252 17.44 -0.72 -11.31
CA PHE A 252 18.00 0.14 -12.35
C PHE A 252 19.42 0.62 -12.10
N ASN A 253 20.05 0.14 -11.02
CA ASN A 253 21.38 0.54 -10.57
C ASN A 253 21.54 2.06 -10.49
N ILE A 254 20.64 2.71 -9.76
CA ILE A 254 20.62 4.17 -9.55
C ILE A 254 21.37 4.48 -8.25
N ASP A 255 22.35 5.37 -8.33
CA ASP A 255 23.14 5.87 -7.20
C ASP A 255 22.92 7.38 -7.04
N GLU A 256 21.65 7.77 -6.83
CA GLU A 256 21.24 9.14 -6.58
C GLU A 256 20.84 9.28 -5.10
N LYS A 257 21.40 10.31 -4.43
CA LYS A 257 21.19 10.55 -3.00
C LYS A 257 19.96 11.38 -2.73
N ASP A 258 19.60 12.27 -3.65
CA ASP A 258 18.36 13.04 -3.56
C ASP A 258 17.19 12.17 -4.00
N ILE A 259 16.26 11.92 -3.07
CA ILE A 259 15.15 11.00 -3.29
C ILE A 259 14.23 11.46 -4.43
N ASP A 260 14.04 12.76 -4.62
CA ASP A 260 13.16 13.27 -5.67
C ASP A 260 13.85 13.19 -7.04
N MET A 261 15.16 13.42 -7.11
CA MET A 261 15.95 13.15 -8.32
C MET A 261 15.98 11.66 -8.67
N ALA A 262 16.14 10.77 -7.68
CA ALA A 262 16.10 9.34 -7.87
C ALA A 262 14.73 8.89 -8.44
N LEU A 263 13.63 9.39 -7.87
CA LEU A 263 12.28 9.11 -8.38
C LEU A 263 12.09 9.58 -9.83
N LYS A 264 12.66 10.72 -10.20
CA LYS A 264 12.62 11.22 -11.57
C LYS A 264 13.36 10.27 -12.53
N GLU A 265 14.59 9.86 -12.19
CA GLU A 265 15.35 8.90 -13.00
C GLU A 265 14.62 7.54 -13.11
N ILE A 266 14.08 7.05 -11.99
CA ILE A 266 13.29 5.82 -11.95
C ILE A 266 12.09 5.92 -12.92
N LYS A 267 11.36 7.03 -12.88
CA LYS A 267 10.21 7.26 -13.76
C LYS A 267 10.59 7.28 -15.23
N GLU A 268 11.70 7.92 -15.58
CA GLU A 268 12.22 7.93 -16.96
C GLU A 268 12.58 6.52 -17.43
N LYS A 269 13.29 5.74 -16.61
CA LYS A 269 13.62 4.34 -16.94
C LYS A 269 12.39 3.46 -17.08
N LEU A 270 11.42 3.57 -16.18
CA LEU A 270 10.17 2.80 -16.26
C LEU A 270 9.34 3.18 -17.49
N LYS A 271 9.27 4.46 -17.88
CA LYS A 271 8.56 4.90 -19.10
C LYS A 271 9.17 4.31 -20.37
N ASN A 272 10.48 4.10 -20.40
CA ASN A 272 11.18 3.50 -21.53
C ASN A 272 10.90 2.00 -21.71
N LEU A 273 10.30 1.33 -20.72
CA LEU A 273 10.04 -0.11 -20.78
C LEU A 273 8.81 -0.53 -21.60
N ASP A 274 8.06 0.45 -22.13
CA ASP A 274 6.82 0.26 -22.89
C ASP A 274 5.75 -0.56 -22.14
N LEU A 275 5.56 -0.25 -20.86
CA LEU A 275 4.50 -0.82 -20.05
C LEU A 275 3.14 -0.31 -20.59
N GLU A 276 2.39 -1.17 -21.27
CA GLU A 276 1.21 -0.88 -22.13
C GLU A 276 0.13 0.05 -21.51
N ASN A 277 0.14 0.28 -20.20
CA ASN A 277 -0.88 1.07 -19.47
C ASN A 277 -0.39 2.29 -18.68
N THR A 278 0.89 2.70 -18.74
CA THR A 278 1.42 3.71 -17.78
C THR A 278 1.86 5.06 -18.37
N ARG A 279 1.77 5.24 -19.70
CA ARG A 279 2.42 6.39 -20.37
C ARG A 279 1.85 7.78 -20.01
N GLN A 280 0.66 7.88 -19.41
CA GLN A 280 0.00 9.17 -19.14
C GLN A 280 -0.63 9.33 -17.76
N ASP A 281 -0.37 8.41 -16.82
CA ASP A 281 -1.02 8.50 -15.52
C ASP A 281 -0.40 9.57 -14.63
N LEU A 282 -1.26 10.43 -14.08
CA LEU A 282 -0.94 11.33 -12.98
C LEU A 282 -0.37 10.55 -11.78
N HIS A 283 -0.66 9.25 -11.68
CA HIS A 283 -0.23 8.36 -10.60
C HIS A 283 0.63 7.20 -11.09
N PHE A 284 1.61 7.51 -11.94
CA PHE A 284 2.55 6.55 -12.50
C PHE A 284 3.02 5.48 -11.49
N PHE A 285 3.53 5.92 -10.34
CA PHE A 285 4.02 5.02 -9.29
C PHE A 285 2.94 4.21 -8.58
N TYR A 286 1.68 4.62 -8.61
CA TYR A 286 0.57 3.89 -7.99
C TYR A 286 -0.19 2.99 -8.95
N SER A 287 0.22 2.90 -10.22
CA SER A 287 -0.29 1.86 -11.13
C SER A 287 0.01 0.47 -10.58
N ASP A 288 -0.90 -0.50 -10.75
CA ASP A 288 -0.84 -1.79 -10.05
C ASP A 288 0.51 -2.51 -10.23
N ASN A 289 1.03 -2.57 -11.46
CA ASN A 289 2.32 -3.21 -11.75
C ASN A 289 3.50 -2.56 -11.02
N ILE A 290 3.53 -1.23 -10.95
CA ILE A 290 4.63 -0.49 -10.31
C ILE A 290 4.45 -0.54 -8.78
N LYS A 291 3.22 -0.30 -8.32
CA LYS A 291 2.84 -0.32 -6.91
C LYS A 291 3.12 -1.67 -6.27
N ASN A 292 2.85 -2.77 -6.95
CA ASN A 292 3.14 -4.10 -6.44
C ASN A 292 4.63 -4.27 -6.10
N ILE A 293 5.54 -3.67 -6.87
CA ILE A 293 6.97 -3.82 -6.60
C ILE A 293 7.41 -3.06 -5.33
N TRP A 294 6.93 -1.83 -5.11
CA TRP A 294 7.42 -1.01 -3.99
C TRP A 294 6.54 -1.04 -2.73
N SER A 295 5.24 -1.31 -2.86
CA SER A 295 4.30 -1.22 -1.73
C SER A 295 4.23 -2.49 -0.87
N GLY A 296 4.90 -3.57 -1.27
CA GLY A 296 4.94 -4.81 -0.50
C GLY A 296 4.72 -6.09 -1.29
N GLY A 297 5.01 -6.11 -2.59
CA GLY A 297 5.17 -7.36 -3.34
C GLY A 297 6.14 -8.29 -2.61
N LEU A 298 6.01 -9.58 -2.85
CA LEU A 298 6.73 -10.59 -2.08
C LEU A 298 8.24 -10.36 -2.14
N ASP A 299 8.88 -10.16 -0.98
CA ASP A 299 10.34 -10.10 -0.94
C ASP A 299 10.90 -11.52 -0.99
N PHE A 300 11.48 -11.88 -2.13
CA PHE A 300 12.15 -13.16 -2.34
C PHE A 300 13.53 -13.16 -1.64
N GLU A 301 13.52 -13.05 -0.31
CA GLU A 301 14.71 -12.97 0.54
C GLU A 301 15.52 -14.28 0.59
N SER A 302 14.89 -15.39 0.19
CA SER A 302 15.46 -16.74 0.19
C SER A 302 15.13 -17.44 -1.12
N LYS A 303 16.03 -18.32 -1.58
CA LYS A 303 15.82 -19.15 -2.77
C LYS A 303 14.76 -20.23 -2.57
N ASN A 304 14.41 -20.53 -1.32
CA ASN A 304 13.40 -21.50 -0.96
C ASN A 304 12.47 -20.88 0.09
N MET A 305 11.20 -20.72 -0.25
CA MET A 305 10.20 -20.10 0.62
C MET A 305 8.91 -20.92 0.64
N ILE A 306 8.25 -20.96 1.80
CA ILE A 306 6.89 -21.46 1.95
C ILE A 306 6.02 -20.33 2.50
N LEU A 307 5.00 -19.97 1.75
CA LEU A 307 3.98 -18.99 2.12
C LEU A 307 2.78 -19.76 2.66
N HIS A 308 2.51 -19.59 3.94
CA HIS A 308 1.50 -20.38 4.65
C HIS A 308 0.56 -19.47 5.43
N GLY A 309 -0.56 -20.03 5.90
CA GLY A 309 -1.57 -19.29 6.65
C GLY A 309 -2.98 -19.53 6.13
N ALA A 310 -3.90 -18.69 6.58
CA ALA A 310 -5.33 -18.80 6.33
C ALA A 310 -5.70 -18.87 4.83
N PRO A 311 -6.79 -19.56 4.47
CA PRO A 311 -7.30 -19.55 3.10
C PRO A 311 -7.82 -18.16 2.73
N GLY A 312 -7.69 -17.81 1.45
CA GLY A 312 -8.18 -16.53 0.93
C GLY A 312 -7.33 -15.31 1.27
N THR A 313 -6.11 -15.51 1.77
CA THR A 313 -5.12 -14.44 2.01
C THR A 313 -4.32 -14.05 0.77
N GLY A 314 -4.63 -14.62 -0.39
CA GLY A 314 -4.06 -14.19 -1.68
C GLY A 314 -2.60 -14.57 -1.91
N LYS A 315 -2.05 -15.54 -1.18
CA LYS A 315 -0.63 -15.97 -1.26
C LYS A 315 -0.16 -16.26 -2.69
N THR A 316 -0.90 -17.11 -3.41
CA THR A 316 -0.58 -17.51 -4.80
C THR A 316 -0.70 -16.34 -5.76
N TYR A 317 -1.83 -15.62 -5.69
CA TYR A 317 -2.09 -14.43 -6.51
C TYR A 317 -0.98 -13.37 -6.33
N MET A 318 -0.66 -12.99 -5.10
CA MET A 318 0.36 -11.99 -4.81
C MET A 318 1.76 -12.43 -5.26
N THR A 319 2.08 -13.73 -5.15
CA THR A 319 3.36 -14.28 -5.63
C THR A 319 3.47 -14.15 -7.15
N GLU A 320 2.43 -14.60 -7.87
CA GLU A 320 2.36 -14.57 -9.32
C GLU A 320 2.39 -13.12 -9.84
N GLU A 321 1.56 -12.23 -9.29
CA GLU A 321 1.54 -10.81 -9.66
C GLU A 321 2.87 -10.11 -9.42
N THR A 322 3.56 -10.44 -8.31
CA THR A 322 4.91 -9.91 -8.03
C THR A 322 5.90 -10.36 -9.10
N ILE A 323 5.87 -11.65 -9.49
CA ILE A 323 6.77 -12.21 -10.49
C ILE A 323 6.45 -11.68 -11.89
N ILE A 324 5.18 -11.56 -12.25
CA ILE A 324 4.74 -10.94 -13.51
C ILE A 324 5.24 -9.50 -13.57
N SER A 325 5.07 -8.74 -12.49
CA SER A 325 5.55 -7.35 -12.41
C SER A 325 7.07 -7.28 -12.58
N ARG A 326 7.82 -8.16 -11.91
CA ARG A 326 9.29 -8.26 -12.09
C ARG A 326 9.66 -8.67 -13.51
N LYS A 327 8.97 -9.63 -14.13
CA LYS A 327 9.21 -10.05 -15.52
C LYS A 327 9.00 -8.91 -16.50
N LEU A 328 7.98 -8.08 -16.30
CA LEU A 328 7.73 -6.91 -17.14
C LEU A 328 8.82 -5.84 -16.99
N ILE A 329 9.34 -5.66 -15.78
CA ILE A 329 10.24 -4.55 -15.44
C ILE A 329 11.71 -4.93 -15.61
N GLU A 330 12.13 -6.07 -15.09
CA GLU A 330 13.49 -6.60 -15.19
C GLU A 330 13.74 -7.22 -16.58
N LYS A 331 12.70 -7.69 -17.29
CA LYS A 331 12.78 -8.43 -18.58
C LYS A 331 13.76 -9.60 -18.56
N ASN A 332 14.14 -10.06 -17.38
CA ASN A 332 15.19 -11.06 -17.15
C ASN A 332 14.73 -12.14 -16.18
N SER A 333 13.45 -12.50 -16.24
CA SER A 333 12.91 -13.58 -15.43
C SER A 333 11.88 -14.44 -16.15
N GLU A 334 11.80 -15.71 -15.76
CA GLU A 334 10.81 -16.68 -16.18
C GLU A 334 10.16 -17.33 -14.96
N TYR A 335 8.96 -17.88 -15.11
CA TYR A 335 8.32 -18.62 -14.03
C TYR A 335 7.45 -19.77 -14.53
N GLU A 336 7.25 -20.75 -13.67
CA GLU A 336 6.30 -21.85 -13.83
C GLU A 336 5.45 -21.96 -12.57
N LEU A 337 4.14 -22.07 -12.75
CA LEU A 337 3.16 -22.29 -11.68
C LEU A 337 2.60 -23.70 -11.82
N VAL A 338 2.80 -24.52 -10.80
CA VAL A 338 2.30 -25.90 -10.74
C VAL A 338 1.52 -26.09 -9.46
N GLN A 339 0.26 -26.53 -9.57
CA GLN A 339 -0.54 -26.92 -8.42
C GLN A 339 -0.27 -28.38 -8.04
N PHE A 340 0.13 -28.60 -6.80
CA PHE A 340 0.36 -29.93 -6.25
C PHE A 340 -0.97 -30.58 -5.88
N HIS A 341 -1.05 -31.89 -6.10
CA HIS A 341 -2.22 -32.69 -5.79
C HIS A 341 -1.79 -34.09 -5.34
N PRO A 342 -2.67 -34.91 -4.73
CA PRO A 342 -2.27 -36.20 -4.15
C PRO A 342 -1.61 -37.18 -5.13
N SER A 343 -1.95 -37.09 -6.42
CA SER A 343 -1.32 -37.92 -7.47
C SER A 343 -0.05 -37.32 -8.09
N TYR A 344 0.39 -36.14 -7.64
CA TYR A 344 1.56 -35.46 -8.19
C TYR A 344 2.82 -36.09 -7.60
N GLY A 345 3.72 -36.55 -8.45
CA GLY A 345 4.84 -37.41 -8.05
C GLY A 345 6.18 -37.01 -8.65
N TYR A 346 7.20 -37.79 -8.31
CA TYR A 346 8.56 -37.65 -8.83
C TYR A 346 8.60 -37.68 -10.37
N GLU A 347 7.73 -38.50 -10.97
CA GLU A 347 7.67 -38.72 -12.41
C GLU A 347 7.20 -37.49 -13.21
N ASP A 348 6.46 -36.59 -12.59
CA ASP A 348 5.97 -35.35 -13.20
C ASP A 348 6.85 -34.15 -12.83
N PHE A 349 7.45 -34.18 -11.64
CA PHE A 349 8.29 -33.11 -11.13
C PHE A 349 9.71 -33.16 -11.68
N ILE A 350 10.33 -34.36 -11.68
CA ILE A 350 11.74 -34.57 -12.02
C ILE A 350 11.89 -35.33 -13.31
N GLU A 351 11.44 -36.58 -13.37
CA GLU A 351 11.50 -37.38 -14.59
C GLU A 351 10.74 -38.69 -14.46
N GLY A 352 10.11 -39.12 -15.57
CA GLY A 352 9.37 -40.36 -15.61
C GLY A 352 9.44 -41.02 -16.98
N ILE A 353 9.39 -42.35 -16.98
CA ILE A 353 9.27 -43.14 -18.21
C ILE A 353 7.79 -43.10 -18.63
N LYS A 354 7.50 -42.46 -19.76
CA LYS A 354 6.13 -42.28 -20.27
C LYS A 354 5.96 -43.00 -21.61
N PRO A 355 4.82 -43.64 -21.86
CA PRO A 355 4.52 -44.20 -23.17
C PRO A 355 4.30 -43.05 -24.17
N THR A 356 5.03 -43.07 -25.29
CA THR A 356 4.94 -42.01 -26.32
C THR A 356 4.27 -42.45 -27.61
N GLY A 357 3.98 -43.75 -27.74
CA GLY A 357 3.23 -44.28 -28.86
C GLY A 357 3.35 -45.79 -28.99
N ILE A 358 2.98 -46.29 -30.16
CA ILE A 358 3.15 -47.70 -30.55
C ILE A 358 4.09 -47.73 -31.74
N GLU A 359 5.18 -48.48 -31.62
CA GLU A 359 6.14 -48.70 -32.71
C GLU A 359 6.20 -50.20 -33.01
N LYS A 360 5.87 -50.60 -34.25
CA LYS A 360 5.83 -52.01 -34.69
C LYS A 360 4.96 -52.92 -33.81
N GLY A 361 3.85 -52.40 -33.29
CA GLY A 361 2.93 -53.14 -32.42
C GLY A 361 3.38 -53.27 -30.96
N GLN A 362 4.50 -52.66 -30.57
CA GLN A 362 4.96 -52.59 -29.18
C GLN A 362 4.83 -51.17 -28.64
N MET A 363 4.54 -51.04 -27.34
CA MET A 363 4.47 -49.74 -26.67
C MET A 363 5.88 -49.13 -26.58
N LYS A 364 6.05 -47.93 -27.14
CA LYS A 364 7.29 -47.16 -27.08
C LYS A 364 7.29 -46.34 -25.78
N PHE A 365 8.37 -46.46 -25.03
CA PHE A 365 8.59 -45.70 -23.80
C PHE A 365 9.75 -44.74 -23.98
N GLU A 366 9.59 -43.51 -23.52
CA GLU A 366 10.65 -42.51 -23.48
C GLU A 366 10.74 -41.93 -22.08
N LEU A 367 11.97 -41.68 -21.63
CA LEU A 367 12.19 -40.86 -20.45
C LEU A 367 11.81 -39.43 -20.80
N LYS A 368 11.02 -38.79 -19.95
CA LYS A 368 10.69 -37.37 -20.07
C LYS A 368 11.14 -36.62 -18.84
N ASN A 369 11.75 -35.47 -19.04
CA ASN A 369 12.00 -34.52 -17.96
C ASN A 369 10.64 -34.03 -17.40
N GLY A 370 10.57 -33.97 -16.09
CA GLY A 370 9.52 -33.29 -15.34
C GLY A 370 9.73 -31.78 -15.35
N VAL A 371 8.72 -31.05 -14.88
CA VAL A 371 8.65 -29.58 -15.00
C VAL A 371 9.83 -28.89 -14.30
N PHE A 372 10.16 -29.30 -13.08
CA PHE A 372 11.23 -28.68 -12.31
C PHE A 372 12.61 -29.04 -12.85
N LYS A 373 12.79 -30.28 -13.33
CA LYS A 373 14.05 -30.68 -13.96
C LYS A 373 14.31 -29.91 -15.25
N GLN A 374 13.27 -29.72 -16.08
CA GLN A 374 13.41 -28.91 -17.29
C GLN A 374 13.78 -27.47 -16.96
N MET A 375 13.14 -26.86 -15.95
CA MET A 375 13.52 -25.53 -15.48
C MET A 375 14.96 -25.48 -14.96
N CYS A 376 15.46 -26.52 -14.28
CA CYS A 376 16.87 -26.60 -13.85
C CYS A 376 17.83 -26.61 -15.04
N ILE A 377 17.50 -27.33 -16.12
CA ILE A 377 18.31 -27.36 -17.35
C ILE A 377 18.35 -25.95 -17.96
N ASP A 378 17.20 -25.32 -18.12
CA ASP A 378 17.08 -23.99 -18.74
C ASP A 378 17.79 -22.92 -17.90
N ALA A 379 17.60 -22.94 -16.57
CA ALA A 379 18.24 -22.03 -15.64
C ALA A 379 19.76 -22.19 -15.60
N PHE A 380 20.26 -23.42 -15.67
CA PHE A 380 21.71 -23.67 -15.69
C PHE A 380 22.35 -23.17 -16.99
N ALA A 381 21.67 -23.33 -18.13
CA ALA A 381 22.14 -22.79 -19.41
C ALA A 381 22.28 -21.26 -19.34
N GLU A 382 21.32 -20.58 -18.72
CA GLU A 382 21.36 -19.13 -18.48
C GLU A 382 22.47 -18.72 -17.52
N LEU A 383 22.69 -19.50 -16.46
CA LEU A 383 23.77 -19.26 -15.51
C LEU A 383 25.15 -19.42 -16.16
N LYS A 384 25.32 -20.43 -17.02
CA LYS A 384 26.55 -20.65 -17.78
C LYS A 384 26.83 -19.49 -18.75
N LYS A 385 25.81 -18.98 -19.44
CA LYS A 385 25.96 -17.77 -20.28
C LYS A 385 26.48 -16.58 -19.48
N GLY A 386 25.97 -16.33 -18.27
CA GLY A 386 26.49 -15.23 -17.45
C GLY A 386 27.91 -15.42 -16.95
N ASN A 387 28.37 -16.66 -16.81
CA ASN A 387 29.77 -16.96 -16.53
C ASN A 387 30.67 -16.73 -17.76
N ASP A 388 30.18 -17.09 -18.95
CA ASP A 388 30.96 -17.03 -20.19
C ASP A 388 31.00 -15.61 -20.79
N TYR A 389 29.99 -14.77 -20.49
CA TYR A 389 29.86 -13.41 -21.02
C TYR A 389 29.69 -12.39 -19.88
N GLU A 390 30.73 -11.59 -19.60
CA GLU A 390 30.78 -10.65 -18.47
C GLU A 390 29.68 -9.57 -18.49
N GLN A 391 29.15 -9.22 -19.67
CA GLN A 391 28.04 -8.26 -19.82
C GLN A 391 26.65 -8.90 -19.77
N TYR A 392 26.55 -10.22 -19.61
CA TYR A 392 25.29 -10.95 -19.57
C TYR A 392 24.83 -11.16 -18.14
N SER A 393 23.62 -10.68 -17.82
CA SER A 393 22.96 -10.99 -16.56
C SER A 393 22.09 -12.24 -16.74
N PRO A 394 22.36 -13.36 -16.05
CA PRO A 394 21.51 -14.55 -16.11
C PRO A 394 20.06 -14.26 -15.78
N LYS A 395 19.14 -14.92 -16.48
CA LYS A 395 17.72 -14.91 -16.12
C LYS A 395 17.50 -15.52 -14.74
N THR A 396 16.56 -14.94 -14.00
CA THR A 396 16.02 -15.50 -12.76
C THR A 396 14.80 -16.37 -13.06
N PHE A 397 14.72 -17.56 -12.47
CA PHE A 397 13.61 -18.48 -12.66
C PHE A 397 12.83 -18.63 -11.36
N TYR A 398 11.51 -18.61 -11.43
CA TYR A 398 10.64 -18.80 -10.27
C TYR A 398 9.77 -20.05 -10.47
N PHE A 399 9.91 -21.03 -9.59
CA PHE A 399 9.03 -22.20 -9.54
C PHE A 399 8.02 -21.99 -8.41
N ILE A 400 6.74 -21.89 -8.75
CA ILE A 400 5.66 -21.72 -7.79
C ILE A 400 4.93 -23.06 -7.63
N ALA A 401 5.06 -23.67 -6.46
CA ALA A 401 4.34 -24.89 -6.08
C ALA A 401 3.09 -24.51 -5.27
N ASP A 402 1.95 -24.38 -5.96
CA ASP A 402 0.68 -24.05 -5.32
C ASP A 402 0.12 -25.27 -4.58
N GLU A 403 -0.46 -25.06 -3.40
CA GLU A 403 -1.01 -26.13 -2.54
C GLU A 403 0.01 -27.25 -2.25
N ILE A 404 1.25 -26.85 -1.94
CA ILE A 404 2.41 -27.74 -1.81
C ILE A 404 2.19 -28.89 -0.80
N ASN A 405 1.40 -28.66 0.24
CA ASN A 405 1.08 -29.67 1.26
C ASN A 405 0.15 -30.78 0.76
N ARG A 406 -0.44 -30.69 -0.45
CA ARG A 406 -1.36 -31.71 -0.97
C ARG A 406 -0.66 -32.91 -1.63
N ALA A 407 0.66 -32.89 -1.74
CA ALA A 407 1.47 -34.00 -2.28
C ALA A 407 2.48 -34.52 -1.23
N GLU A 408 2.90 -35.78 -1.38
CA GLU A 408 3.94 -36.37 -0.54
C GLU A 408 5.32 -35.81 -0.92
N LEU A 409 5.74 -34.73 -0.27
CA LEU A 409 6.94 -33.97 -0.65
C LEU A 409 8.22 -34.79 -0.64
N SER A 410 8.40 -35.67 0.34
CA SER A 410 9.57 -36.56 0.41
C SER A 410 9.72 -37.41 -0.86
N ARG A 411 8.59 -37.88 -1.41
CA ARG A 411 8.56 -38.64 -2.66
C ARG A 411 8.73 -37.74 -3.88
N VAL A 412 8.07 -36.58 -3.92
CA VAL A 412 8.16 -35.64 -5.05
C VAL A 412 9.60 -35.15 -5.25
N PHE A 413 10.29 -34.74 -4.18
CA PHE A 413 11.66 -34.23 -4.27
C PHE A 413 12.71 -35.33 -4.38
N GLY A 414 12.47 -36.52 -3.81
CA GLY A 414 13.43 -37.62 -3.78
C GLY A 414 14.81 -37.18 -3.24
N GLU A 415 15.86 -37.60 -3.93
CA GLU A 415 17.26 -37.29 -3.61
C GLU A 415 17.64 -35.81 -3.81
N LEU A 416 16.81 -35.04 -4.52
CA LEU A 416 17.12 -33.65 -4.87
C LEU A 416 16.88 -32.67 -3.74
N LEU A 417 16.23 -33.13 -2.66
CA LEU A 417 16.03 -32.35 -1.46
C LEU A 417 17.36 -31.78 -0.92
N LEU A 418 18.46 -32.50 -1.12
CA LEU A 418 19.81 -32.04 -0.77
C LEU A 418 20.24 -30.80 -1.58
N CYS A 419 19.92 -30.76 -2.87
CA CYS A 419 20.34 -29.71 -3.78
C CYS A 419 19.57 -28.40 -3.62
N LEU A 420 18.44 -28.41 -2.89
CA LEU A 420 17.66 -27.21 -2.63
C LEU A 420 18.36 -26.25 -1.66
N GLU A 421 19.20 -26.75 -0.74
CA GLU A 421 19.93 -25.92 0.22
C GLU A 421 20.80 -24.87 -0.51
N ASP A 422 20.77 -23.61 -0.05
CA ASP A 422 21.37 -22.47 -0.76
C ASP A 422 22.88 -22.65 -1.02
N ASP A 423 23.62 -23.28 -0.11
CA ASP A 423 25.05 -23.57 -0.26
C ASP A 423 25.34 -24.79 -1.15
N LYS A 424 24.33 -25.61 -1.43
CA LYS A 424 24.40 -26.81 -2.27
C LYS A 424 23.99 -26.58 -3.71
N ARG A 425 23.41 -25.41 -4.02
CA ARG A 425 23.02 -25.03 -5.38
C ARG A 425 24.22 -24.84 -6.30
N LEU A 426 23.98 -25.05 -7.59
CA LEU A 426 24.97 -24.86 -8.64
C LEU A 426 25.23 -23.37 -8.86
N LYS A 427 26.50 -22.99 -8.76
CA LYS A 427 26.96 -21.61 -8.94
C LYS A 427 28.36 -21.56 -9.50
N PHE A 428 28.68 -20.47 -10.18
CA PHE A 428 30.05 -20.21 -10.63
C PHE A 428 30.74 -19.28 -9.64
N VAL A 429 31.86 -19.73 -9.08
CA VAL A 429 32.72 -18.93 -8.21
C VAL A 429 34.09 -18.86 -8.84
N ASN A 430 34.52 -17.66 -9.22
CA ASN A 430 35.79 -17.42 -9.93
C ASN A 430 35.92 -18.29 -11.19
N GLY A 431 34.85 -18.37 -12.00
CA GLY A 431 34.81 -19.16 -13.24
C GLY A 431 34.65 -20.67 -13.05
N LYS A 432 34.61 -21.17 -11.81
CA LYS A 432 34.52 -22.62 -11.51
C LYS A 432 33.14 -22.99 -10.99
N LEU A 433 32.57 -24.04 -11.57
CA LEU A 433 31.31 -24.62 -11.12
C LEU A 433 31.48 -25.26 -9.73
N GLN A 434 30.68 -24.81 -8.78
CA GLN A 434 30.51 -25.38 -7.45
C GLN A 434 29.05 -25.81 -7.25
N GLY A 435 28.80 -26.62 -6.22
CA GLY A 435 27.47 -27.11 -5.88
C GLY A 435 27.39 -28.64 -5.87
N THR A 436 26.26 -29.14 -5.40
CA THR A 436 26.00 -30.58 -5.26
C THR A 436 25.51 -31.15 -6.58
N LYS A 437 26.10 -32.28 -6.97
CA LYS A 437 25.78 -33.04 -8.17
C LYS A 437 25.23 -34.39 -7.74
N VAL A 438 24.06 -34.75 -8.25
CA VAL A 438 23.42 -36.04 -7.96
C VAL A 438 23.10 -36.77 -9.26
N LYS A 439 23.00 -38.10 -9.14
CA LYS A 439 22.47 -38.97 -10.19
C LYS A 439 21.12 -39.49 -9.70
N THR A 440 20.12 -39.38 -10.57
CA THR A 440 18.78 -39.89 -10.29
C THR A 440 18.69 -41.39 -10.59
N PRO A 441 17.62 -42.08 -10.16
CA PRO A 441 17.40 -43.49 -10.47
C PRO A 441 17.42 -43.82 -11.97
N ASN A 442 16.92 -42.92 -12.82
CA ASN A 442 16.90 -43.12 -14.28
C ASN A 442 18.11 -42.50 -15.00
N SER A 443 19.13 -42.06 -14.28
CA SER A 443 20.30 -41.38 -14.86
C SER A 443 21.09 -42.22 -15.87
N SER A 444 21.01 -43.54 -15.78
CA SER A 444 21.60 -44.45 -16.78
C SER A 444 20.92 -44.36 -18.16
N LEU A 445 19.71 -43.81 -18.23
CA LEU A 445 18.94 -43.63 -19.46
C LEU A 445 19.11 -42.22 -20.06
N TRP A 446 19.91 -41.36 -19.44
CA TRP A 446 20.05 -39.97 -19.87
C TRP A 446 20.87 -39.81 -21.16
N ASP A 447 20.29 -39.09 -22.11
CA ASP A 447 21.05 -38.35 -23.13
C ASP A 447 21.33 -36.90 -22.66
N ASP A 448 21.93 -36.10 -23.54
CA ASP A 448 22.39 -34.74 -23.21
C ASP A 448 21.23 -33.79 -22.88
N THR A 449 20.02 -34.09 -23.35
CA THR A 449 18.81 -33.29 -23.09
C THR A 449 18.23 -33.52 -21.69
N HIS A 450 18.72 -34.54 -20.98
CA HIS A 450 18.26 -34.89 -19.64
C HIS A 450 19.20 -34.38 -18.55
N ALA A 451 20.43 -33.99 -18.88
CA ALA A 451 21.41 -33.59 -17.89
C ALA A 451 21.33 -32.09 -17.63
N VAL A 452 21.43 -31.69 -16.36
CA VAL A 452 21.67 -30.26 -16.03
C VAL A 452 23.14 -29.95 -16.27
N ILE A 453 24.02 -30.87 -15.90
CA ILE A 453 25.48 -30.73 -16.04
C ILE A 453 26.01 -31.91 -16.84
N ILE A 454 26.87 -31.60 -17.81
CA ILE A 454 27.68 -32.57 -18.54
C ILE A 454 29.14 -32.19 -18.29
N GLU A 455 29.90 -33.08 -17.64
CA GLU A 455 31.33 -32.88 -17.38
C GLU A 455 32.16 -33.24 -18.63
N GLU A 456 33.43 -32.83 -18.64
CA GLU A 456 34.35 -33.05 -19.77
C GLU A 456 34.58 -34.54 -20.07
N ASP A 457 34.44 -35.41 -19.06
CA ASP A 457 34.55 -36.87 -19.18
C ASP A 457 33.25 -37.53 -19.69
N GLY A 458 32.21 -36.73 -19.99
CA GLY A 458 30.91 -37.18 -20.47
C GLY A 458 29.94 -37.59 -19.36
N ASN A 459 30.31 -37.50 -18.08
CA ASN A 459 29.40 -37.80 -16.99
C ASN A 459 28.28 -36.77 -16.90
N LYS A 460 27.05 -37.27 -16.74
CA LYS A 460 25.82 -36.48 -16.65
C LYS A 460 25.33 -36.41 -15.20
N TYR A 461 24.96 -35.22 -14.77
CA TYR A 461 24.46 -34.97 -13.41
C TYR A 461 23.25 -34.04 -13.40
N PHE A 462 22.48 -34.14 -12.32
CA PHE A 462 21.49 -33.16 -11.93
C PHE A 462 22.02 -32.31 -10.77
N GLY A 463 21.63 -31.04 -10.74
CA GLY A 463 21.76 -30.14 -9.60
C GLY A 463 20.81 -28.95 -9.78
N VAL A 464 20.57 -28.19 -8.71
CA VAL A 464 19.65 -27.04 -8.74
C VAL A 464 20.46 -25.74 -8.88
N PRO A 465 20.28 -24.95 -9.96
CA PRO A 465 20.96 -23.67 -10.12
C PRO A 465 20.60 -22.60 -9.07
N GLU A 466 21.54 -21.70 -8.78
CA GLU A 466 21.36 -20.59 -7.84
C GLU A 466 20.37 -19.52 -8.33
N ASN A 467 20.15 -19.43 -9.65
CA ASN A 467 19.22 -18.49 -10.27
C ASN A 467 17.77 -19.01 -10.28
N ILE A 468 17.45 -20.10 -9.57
CA ILE A 468 16.08 -20.56 -9.33
C ILE A 468 15.59 -20.09 -7.96
N TYR A 469 14.36 -19.61 -7.86
CA TYR A 469 13.61 -19.45 -6.61
C TYR A 469 12.49 -20.47 -6.58
N PHE A 470 12.37 -21.21 -5.49
CA PHE A 470 11.28 -22.16 -5.25
C PHE A 470 10.35 -21.56 -4.20
N ILE A 471 9.09 -21.33 -4.57
CA ILE A 471 8.07 -20.75 -3.70
C ILE A 471 6.90 -21.74 -3.58
N GLY A 472 6.70 -22.31 -2.40
CA GLY A 472 5.50 -23.07 -2.11
C GLY A 472 4.42 -22.20 -1.49
N THR A 473 3.15 -22.44 -1.82
CA THR A 473 2.00 -21.88 -1.08
C THR A 473 1.24 -23.01 -0.41
N MET A 474 0.74 -22.79 0.80
CA MET A 474 -0.11 -23.77 1.50
C MET A 474 -1.16 -23.11 2.37
N ASN A 475 -2.27 -23.81 2.58
CA ASN A 475 -3.25 -23.47 3.59
C ASN A 475 -3.01 -24.31 4.85
N ASP A 476 -2.94 -23.65 6.00
CA ASP A 476 -2.57 -24.29 7.27
C ASP A 476 -3.65 -25.25 7.79
N ILE A 477 -4.89 -25.10 7.31
CA ILE A 477 -6.05 -25.89 7.73
C ILE A 477 -6.31 -27.12 6.86
N ASP A 478 -5.67 -27.23 5.69
CA ASP A 478 -5.94 -28.32 4.76
C ASP A 478 -5.41 -29.63 5.37
N ARG A 479 -6.36 -30.44 5.88
CA ARG A 479 -6.10 -31.69 6.61
C ARG A 479 -5.59 -32.83 5.72
N SER A 480 -5.39 -32.59 4.43
CA SER A 480 -4.94 -33.60 3.48
C SER A 480 -3.43 -33.53 3.24
N VAL A 481 -2.74 -34.55 3.76
CA VAL A 481 -1.42 -35.11 3.38
C VAL A 481 -0.18 -34.51 4.04
N ASP A 482 0.67 -35.43 4.51
CA ASP A 482 1.97 -35.39 5.21
C ASP A 482 2.46 -34.13 5.94
N SER A 483 2.82 -34.34 7.21
CA SER A 483 3.61 -33.37 7.97
C SER A 483 4.95 -33.13 7.27
N PHE A 484 5.27 -31.86 7.01
CA PHE A 484 6.63 -31.47 6.63
C PHE A 484 7.62 -32.03 7.66
N ASP A 485 8.44 -32.99 7.24
CA ASP A 485 9.52 -33.50 8.08
C ASP A 485 10.49 -32.35 8.42
N MET A 486 11.14 -32.42 9.58
CA MET A 486 12.14 -31.46 10.04
C MET A 486 13.24 -31.24 9.00
N ALA A 487 13.58 -32.29 8.25
CA ALA A 487 14.54 -32.22 7.15
C ALA A 487 14.06 -31.30 6.00
N LEU A 488 12.78 -31.36 5.61
CA LEU A 488 12.21 -30.45 4.63
C LEU A 488 12.10 -29.05 5.23
N ARG A 489 11.55 -28.94 6.45
CA ARG A 489 11.27 -27.65 7.09
C ARG A 489 12.47 -26.72 7.16
N ARG A 490 13.67 -27.24 7.49
CA ARG A 490 14.91 -26.43 7.62
C ARG A 490 15.44 -25.86 6.31
N ARG A 491 14.95 -26.33 5.15
CA ARG A 491 15.41 -25.93 3.82
C ARG A 491 14.59 -24.81 3.21
N PHE A 492 13.50 -24.44 3.86
CA PHE A 492 12.62 -23.36 3.45
C PHE A 492 12.56 -22.28 4.52
N VAL A 493 12.47 -21.03 4.07
CA VAL A 493 12.02 -19.94 4.92
C VAL A 493 10.50 -19.93 4.95
N TRP A 494 9.91 -19.91 6.14
CA TRP A 494 8.47 -19.94 6.34
C TRP A 494 7.95 -18.54 6.59
N LYS A 495 7.03 -18.08 5.74
CA LYS A 495 6.37 -16.77 5.86
C LYS A 495 4.88 -17.00 6.10
N HIS A 496 4.42 -16.52 7.25
CA HIS A 496 3.01 -16.62 7.64
C HIS A 496 2.22 -15.40 7.12
N TYR A 497 1.08 -15.66 6.50
CA TYR A 497 0.16 -14.67 5.95
C TYR A 497 -1.20 -14.72 6.62
N ARG A 498 -1.61 -13.58 7.18
CA ARG A 498 -2.93 -13.34 7.77
C ARG A 498 -3.78 -12.46 6.85
N CYS A 499 -5.01 -12.19 7.26
CA CYS A 499 -5.87 -11.25 6.55
C CYS A 499 -5.22 -9.86 6.48
N ASP A 500 -5.09 -9.33 5.26
CA ASP A 500 -4.64 -7.95 5.04
C ASP A 500 -5.85 -7.02 4.92
N TYR A 501 -6.12 -6.26 5.98
CA TYR A 501 -7.24 -5.32 6.04
C TYR A 501 -7.02 -4.07 5.18
N ASP A 502 -5.77 -3.69 4.91
CA ASP A 502 -5.47 -2.55 4.05
C ASP A 502 -5.88 -2.84 2.61
N VAL A 503 -5.77 -4.10 2.15
CA VAL A 503 -6.28 -4.52 0.84
C VAL A 503 -7.80 -4.34 0.75
N ILE A 504 -8.54 -4.69 1.81
CA ILE A 504 -9.99 -4.49 1.89
C ILE A 504 -10.32 -2.99 1.88
N TYR A 505 -9.57 -2.19 2.65
CA TYR A 505 -9.76 -0.74 2.72
C TYR A 505 -9.56 -0.11 1.34
N ASN A 506 -8.48 -0.47 0.66
CA ASN A 506 -8.15 0.06 -0.66
C ASN A 506 -9.22 -0.27 -1.72
N GLN A 507 -9.79 -1.48 -1.68
CA GLN A 507 -10.87 -1.91 -2.58
C GLN A 507 -12.14 -1.07 -2.43
N TYR A 508 -12.47 -0.67 -1.20
CA TYR A 508 -13.70 0.05 -0.87
C TYR A 508 -13.46 1.50 -0.42
N LYS A 509 -12.30 2.08 -0.73
CA LYS A 509 -11.86 3.40 -0.24
C LYS A 509 -12.84 4.53 -0.52
N ASP A 510 -13.65 4.40 -1.58
CA ASP A 510 -14.64 5.40 -1.99
C ASP A 510 -16.00 5.24 -1.29
N ASN A 511 -16.15 4.23 -0.42
CA ASN A 511 -17.36 3.96 0.34
C ASN A 511 -17.30 4.59 1.75
N GLU A 512 -18.31 5.36 2.12
CA GLU A 512 -18.40 6.03 3.42
C GLU A 512 -18.36 5.07 4.64
N ASN A 513 -18.75 3.81 4.46
CA ASN A 513 -18.80 2.81 5.52
C ASN A 513 -17.55 1.93 5.58
N VAL A 514 -16.49 2.24 4.82
CA VAL A 514 -15.28 1.40 4.74
C VAL A 514 -14.63 1.19 6.10
N ASP A 515 -14.42 2.25 6.89
CA ASP A 515 -13.79 2.14 8.22
C ASP A 515 -14.62 1.30 9.19
N ALA A 516 -15.95 1.40 9.11
CA ALA A 516 -16.85 0.59 9.92
C ALA A 516 -16.80 -0.88 9.49
N TYR A 517 -16.72 -1.14 8.20
CA TYR A 517 -16.64 -2.48 7.64
C TYR A 517 -15.31 -3.18 7.99
N ILE A 518 -14.18 -2.48 7.93
CA ILE A 518 -12.87 -3.02 8.36
C ILE A 518 -12.95 -3.53 9.79
N LYS A 519 -13.51 -2.73 10.71
CA LYS A 519 -13.69 -3.12 12.11
C LYS A 519 -14.59 -4.34 12.28
N VAL A 520 -15.57 -4.51 11.40
CA VAL A 520 -16.44 -5.70 11.39
C VAL A 520 -15.64 -6.95 10.98
N CYS A 521 -14.80 -6.85 9.95
CA CYS A 521 -13.93 -7.93 9.51
C CYS A 521 -12.88 -8.31 10.57
N GLU A 522 -12.25 -7.31 11.20
CA GLU A 522 -11.31 -7.51 12.31
C GLU A 522 -11.95 -8.26 13.46
N LYS A 523 -13.11 -7.80 13.94
CA LYS A 523 -13.84 -8.43 15.05
C LYS A 523 -14.26 -9.87 14.74
N LEU A 524 -14.62 -10.17 13.49
CA LEU A 524 -14.98 -11.54 13.13
C LEU A 524 -13.76 -12.46 13.21
N ASN A 525 -12.61 -12.05 12.66
CA ASN A 525 -11.38 -12.84 12.78
C ASN A 525 -10.89 -12.93 14.24
N GLU A 526 -10.98 -11.85 15.02
CA GLU A 526 -10.73 -11.89 16.47
C GLU A 526 -11.63 -12.89 17.18
N HIS A 527 -12.92 -12.97 16.81
CA HIS A 527 -13.84 -13.94 17.38
C HIS A 527 -13.43 -15.38 17.05
N ILE A 528 -12.99 -15.64 15.81
CA ILE A 528 -12.53 -16.97 15.39
C ILE A 528 -11.33 -17.42 16.24
N ILE A 529 -10.33 -16.55 16.43
CA ILE A 529 -9.07 -16.93 17.10
C ILE A 529 -9.13 -16.85 18.63
N SER A 530 -10.04 -16.04 19.18
CA SER A 530 -10.06 -15.80 20.62
C SER A 530 -10.61 -17.00 21.40
N SER A 531 -10.08 -17.21 22.61
CA SER A 531 -10.62 -18.20 23.56
C SER A 531 -12.05 -17.92 24.01
N LYS A 532 -12.55 -16.69 23.79
CA LYS A 532 -13.93 -16.28 24.08
C LYS A 532 -14.88 -16.53 22.90
N GLY A 533 -14.35 -16.83 21.72
CA GLY A 533 -15.10 -17.17 20.52
C GLY A 533 -14.94 -18.64 20.16
N PHE A 534 -14.28 -18.96 19.04
CA PHE A 534 -14.15 -20.35 18.58
C PHE A 534 -12.94 -21.07 19.18
N ASN A 535 -11.98 -20.33 19.77
CA ASN A 535 -10.74 -20.86 20.31
C ASN A 535 -9.91 -21.64 19.28
N LEU A 536 -9.95 -21.21 18.01
CA LEU A 536 -9.16 -21.78 16.93
C LEU A 536 -7.81 -21.03 16.79
N SER A 537 -6.83 -21.63 16.12
CA SER A 537 -5.60 -20.91 15.77
C SER A 537 -5.82 -19.89 14.65
N ASP A 538 -4.85 -19.02 14.46
CA ASP A 538 -4.79 -18.02 13.37
C ASP A 538 -4.87 -18.63 11.96
N ALA A 539 -4.49 -19.89 11.80
CA ALA A 539 -4.71 -20.69 10.58
C ALA A 539 -6.18 -20.68 10.10
N TYR A 540 -7.15 -20.53 11.01
CA TYR A 540 -8.59 -20.57 10.72
C TYR A 540 -9.19 -19.19 10.42
N GLU A 541 -8.38 -18.14 10.35
CA GLU A 541 -8.86 -16.82 9.94
C GLU A 541 -9.48 -16.84 8.54
N LEU A 542 -10.35 -15.86 8.30
CA LEU A 542 -10.83 -15.59 6.95
C LEU A 542 -9.91 -14.57 6.31
N GLY A 543 -9.29 -14.94 5.19
CA GLY A 543 -8.51 -14.00 4.39
C GLY A 543 -9.36 -12.93 3.71
N GLN A 544 -8.70 -11.86 3.26
CA GLN A 544 -9.35 -10.69 2.66
C GLN A 544 -10.21 -11.02 1.45
N SER A 545 -9.93 -12.09 0.71
CA SER A 545 -10.73 -12.47 -0.46
C SER A 545 -12.18 -12.85 -0.10
N TYR A 546 -12.46 -13.32 1.12
CA TYR A 546 -13.82 -13.55 1.60
C TYR A 546 -14.55 -12.22 1.81
N PHE A 547 -13.85 -11.24 2.39
CA PHE A 547 -14.37 -9.92 2.69
C PHE A 547 -14.47 -9.00 1.48
N MET A 548 -13.79 -9.30 0.37
CA MET A 548 -13.86 -8.54 -0.89
C MET A 548 -14.97 -9.02 -1.84
N LYS A 549 -15.81 -9.98 -1.44
CA LYS A 549 -16.93 -10.48 -2.25
C LYS A 549 -18.17 -9.57 -2.26
N LEU A 550 -18.12 -8.44 -1.53
CA LEU A 550 -19.20 -7.47 -1.52
C LEU A 550 -19.16 -6.63 -2.80
N LYS A 551 -20.31 -6.41 -3.42
CA LYS A 551 -20.43 -5.44 -4.53
C LYS A 551 -20.36 -4.00 -4.01
N THR A 552 -20.91 -3.76 -2.82
CA THR A 552 -20.92 -2.47 -2.13
C THR A 552 -21.12 -2.72 -0.63
N ILE A 553 -20.63 -1.83 0.23
CA ILE A 553 -20.77 -1.97 1.68
C ILE A 553 -22.20 -1.59 2.08
N LYS A 554 -23.07 -2.59 2.14
CA LYS A 554 -24.47 -2.51 2.61
C LYS A 554 -24.83 -3.77 3.38
N GLN A 555 -25.67 -3.65 4.41
CA GLN A 555 -26.06 -4.81 5.24
C GLN A 555 -26.67 -5.96 4.43
N THR A 556 -27.39 -5.67 3.35
CA THR A 556 -27.94 -6.68 2.44
C THR A 556 -26.85 -7.51 1.76
N GLU A 557 -25.75 -6.87 1.33
CA GLU A 557 -24.60 -7.56 0.75
C GLU A 557 -23.81 -8.33 1.81
N LEU A 558 -23.65 -7.80 3.02
CA LEU A 558 -23.04 -8.54 4.13
C LEU A 558 -23.83 -9.82 4.43
N ASN A 559 -25.17 -9.74 4.49
CA ASN A 559 -26.03 -10.90 4.71
C ASN A 559 -25.87 -11.94 3.60
N ARG A 560 -25.75 -11.51 2.33
CA ARG A 560 -25.51 -12.40 1.21
C ARG A 560 -24.16 -13.11 1.33
N VAL A 561 -23.08 -12.35 1.53
CA VAL A 561 -21.72 -12.88 1.68
C VAL A 561 -21.62 -13.80 2.90
N TRP A 562 -22.31 -13.47 3.99
CA TRP A 562 -22.44 -14.34 5.15
C TRP A 562 -23.03 -15.70 4.78
N LEU A 563 -24.18 -15.72 4.12
CA LEU A 563 -24.90 -16.95 3.79
C LEU A 563 -24.17 -17.79 2.73
N GLU A 564 -23.62 -17.15 1.70
CA GLU A 564 -23.06 -17.82 0.52
C GLU A 564 -21.59 -18.23 0.69
N HIS A 565 -20.82 -17.52 1.53
CA HIS A 565 -19.35 -17.69 1.58
C HIS A 565 -18.78 -17.90 2.98
N ILE A 566 -19.21 -17.12 3.99
CA ILE A 566 -18.59 -17.15 5.32
C ILE A 566 -19.19 -18.24 6.22
N SER A 567 -20.51 -18.29 6.35
CA SER A 567 -21.18 -19.26 7.22
C SER A 567 -20.87 -20.72 6.85
N PRO A 568 -20.83 -21.12 5.55
CA PRO A 568 -20.50 -22.48 5.18
C PRO A 568 -19.09 -22.89 5.62
N ILE A 569 -18.09 -22.01 5.46
CA ILE A 569 -16.71 -22.35 5.80
C ILE A 569 -16.50 -22.41 7.31
N LEU A 570 -17.06 -21.47 8.07
CA LEU A 570 -17.00 -21.50 9.54
C LEU A 570 -17.71 -22.74 10.10
N LYS A 571 -18.80 -23.19 9.44
CA LYS A 571 -19.46 -24.45 9.79
C LYS A 571 -18.48 -25.62 9.65
N GLU A 572 -17.73 -25.71 8.54
CA GLU A 572 -16.72 -26.79 8.38
C GLU A 572 -15.62 -26.71 9.43
N TYR A 573 -15.16 -25.52 9.80
CA TYR A 573 -14.11 -25.36 10.81
C TYR A 573 -14.53 -25.91 12.17
N LEU A 574 -15.78 -25.66 12.56
CA LEU A 574 -16.30 -26.06 13.86
C LEU A 574 -16.76 -27.52 13.93
N ARG A 575 -17.00 -28.18 12.78
CA ARG A 575 -17.51 -29.56 12.73
C ARG A 575 -16.68 -30.59 13.50
N ALA A 576 -15.37 -30.36 13.60
CA ALA A 576 -14.47 -31.30 14.27
C ALA A 576 -14.52 -31.21 15.80
N GLU A 577 -14.95 -30.07 16.35
CA GLU A 577 -14.82 -29.76 17.78
C GLU A 577 -16.16 -29.56 18.48
N TYR A 578 -17.23 -29.24 17.75
CA TYR A 578 -18.51 -28.82 18.30
C TYR A 578 -19.70 -29.63 17.78
N SER A 579 -20.75 -29.75 18.58
CA SER A 579 -22.03 -30.34 18.14
C SER A 579 -22.80 -29.39 17.20
N ASP A 580 -23.71 -29.93 16.37
CA ASP A 580 -24.50 -29.11 15.44
C ASP A 580 -25.23 -27.93 16.11
N LYS A 581 -25.71 -28.11 17.35
CA LYS A 581 -26.39 -27.05 18.12
C LYS A 581 -25.41 -25.95 18.55
N GLU A 582 -24.22 -26.32 19.00
CA GLU A 582 -23.17 -25.38 19.38
C GLU A 582 -22.66 -24.62 18.16
N ILE A 583 -22.45 -25.33 17.05
CA ILE A 583 -22.08 -24.73 15.76
C ILE A 583 -23.10 -23.65 15.39
N GLN A 584 -24.40 -23.96 15.45
CA GLN A 584 -25.43 -22.96 15.12
C GLN A 584 -25.35 -21.74 16.06
N ASN A 585 -25.18 -21.93 17.36
CA ASN A 585 -25.02 -20.82 18.32
C ASN A 585 -23.77 -19.96 18.01
N HIS A 586 -22.67 -20.59 17.63
CA HIS A 586 -21.44 -19.91 17.23
C HIS A 586 -21.61 -19.12 15.94
N LEU A 587 -22.30 -19.69 14.95
CA LEU A 587 -22.63 -19.02 13.70
C LEU A 587 -23.57 -17.83 13.93
N ASP A 588 -24.58 -17.95 14.79
CA ASP A 588 -25.52 -16.87 15.08
C ASP A 588 -24.82 -15.67 15.74
N LYS A 589 -23.96 -15.92 16.75
CA LYS A 589 -23.12 -14.87 17.37
C LYS A 589 -22.18 -14.22 16.36
N SER A 590 -21.56 -15.02 15.50
CA SER A 590 -20.63 -14.51 14.49
C SER A 590 -21.35 -13.68 13.42
N LYS A 591 -22.59 -14.04 13.09
CA LYS A 591 -23.45 -13.26 12.21
C LYS A 591 -23.79 -11.90 12.82
N GLU A 592 -24.06 -11.84 14.13
CA GLU A 592 -24.26 -10.56 14.84
C GLU A 592 -23.02 -9.68 14.79
N ILE A 593 -21.83 -10.26 14.94
CA ILE A 593 -20.55 -9.54 14.79
C ILE A 593 -20.39 -9.03 13.35
N PHE A 594 -20.76 -9.83 12.35
CA PHE A 594 -20.71 -9.49 10.93
C PHE A 594 -21.89 -8.60 10.46
N THR A 595 -22.18 -7.55 11.24
CA THR A 595 -23.18 -6.52 10.91
C THR A 595 -22.60 -5.12 11.00
N LEU A 596 -23.04 -4.24 10.08
CA LEU A 596 -22.66 -2.84 10.12
C LEU A 596 -23.31 -2.15 11.33
N PRO A 597 -22.63 -1.18 11.97
CA PRO A 597 -23.23 -0.37 13.02
C PRO A 597 -24.49 0.33 12.50
N LYS A 598 -25.57 0.32 13.27
CA LYS A 598 -26.74 1.14 12.95
C LYS A 598 -26.31 2.61 12.96
N VAL A 599 -26.45 3.29 11.83
CA VAL A 599 -26.33 4.75 11.77
C VAL A 599 -27.36 5.29 12.76
N LYS A 600 -26.90 5.98 13.80
CA LYS A 600 -27.80 6.81 14.60
C LYS A 600 -28.26 7.93 13.66
N ASN A 601 -29.45 7.78 13.10
CA ASN A 601 -30.17 8.96 12.66
C ASN A 601 -30.29 9.83 13.92
N ASN A 602 -29.57 10.95 13.94
CA ASN A 602 -29.97 12.07 14.76
C ASN A 602 -31.29 12.53 14.14
N ASP A 603 -32.39 11.94 14.61
CA ASP A 603 -33.71 12.45 14.36
C ASP A 603 -33.69 13.91 14.83
N THR A 604 -33.84 14.80 13.85
CA THR A 604 -34.34 16.14 14.02
C THR A 604 -35.64 16.05 14.79
N ASN A 605 -35.56 16.19 16.12
CA ASN A 605 -36.69 16.52 16.96
C ASN A 605 -36.62 18.02 17.25
N SER A 606 -37.77 18.66 16.96
CA SER A 606 -38.19 20.06 17.08
C SER A 606 -37.59 21.05 16.11
#